data_AF-A0A4Y9QQA7-F1
#
_entry.id   AF-A0A4Y9QQA7-F1
#
_cell.length_a   1.000
_cell.length_b   1.000
_cell.length_c   1.000
_cell.angle_alpha   90.00
_cell.angle_beta   90.00
_cell.angle_gamma   90.00
#
_symmetry.space_group_name_H-M   'P 1'
#
loop_
_entity.id
_entity.type
_entity.pdbx_description
1 polymer ?
#
loop_
_entity_poly.entity_id
_entity_poly.type
_entity_poly.pdbx_seq_one_letter_code
_entity_poly.pdbx_strand_id
1 'polypeptide(L)'
;MRKLNASELQAVQQSILKKEIYAVELLGEIYDHYLSHLENLPEEKFDEELEALDQKWTYAYCHKIQSELNKNIQKSIRSTQWTLIKSYFSWPKMAFTLALVGILTLLVNILTWKMQVIILFLVPLVYLVGFMLYITYRSRKKTKAIRTLFGNSGIRVRSVFSNHFTSYLTLPLHFYNVFLNLPRVFGLDKLVPDYLVNYLSVTCCFIVVIHSLSSYEAWKLKSKSAFV
;
A
#
# COMPACT_ATOMS: atom_id res chain seq x y z
N MET A 1 0.20 31.38 20.15
CA MET A 1 1.01 30.17 20.32
C MET A 1 2.46 30.60 20.29
N ARG A 2 3.25 30.23 21.31
CA ARG A 2 4.70 30.46 21.25
C ARG A 2 5.31 29.47 20.25
N LYS A 3 6.51 29.73 19.76
CA LYS A 3 7.27 28.76 18.97
C LYS A 3 8.28 28.09 19.86
N LEU A 4 8.40 26.77 19.76
CA LEU A 4 9.45 26.04 20.48
C LEU A 4 10.84 26.43 19.93
N ASN A 5 11.80 26.55 20.84
CA ASN A 5 13.20 26.77 20.48
C ASN A 5 13.86 25.46 20.00
N ALA A 6 15.09 25.54 19.49
CA ALA A 6 15.77 24.38 18.91
C ALA A 6 16.02 23.24 19.93
N SER A 7 16.34 23.58 21.19
CA SER A 7 16.54 22.59 22.26
C SER A 7 15.24 21.87 22.63
N GLU A 8 14.12 22.59 22.71
CA GLU A 8 12.81 22.03 22.99
C GLU A 8 12.35 21.11 21.87
N LEU A 9 12.53 21.51 20.61
CA LEU A 9 12.25 20.66 19.45
C LEU A 9 13.10 19.38 19.48
N GLN A 10 14.37 19.48 19.84
CA GLN A 10 15.24 18.32 19.98
C GLN A 10 14.78 17.41 21.14
N ALA A 11 14.36 17.97 22.28
CA ALA A 11 13.84 17.21 23.41
C ALA A 11 12.57 16.43 23.03
N VAL A 12 11.63 17.07 22.32
CA VAL A 12 10.43 16.43 21.76
C VAL A 12 10.81 15.28 20.81
N GLN A 13 11.73 15.52 19.89
CA GLN A 13 12.19 14.48 18.96
C GLN A 13 12.78 13.28 19.71
N GLN A 14 13.65 13.52 20.70
CA GLN A 14 14.25 12.45 21.50
C GLN A 14 13.21 11.68 22.32
N SER A 15 12.23 12.36 22.90
CA SER A 15 11.11 11.74 23.61
C SER A 15 10.32 10.80 22.70
N ILE A 16 9.94 11.25 21.50
CA ILE A 16 9.19 10.46 20.52
C ILE A 16 10.02 9.27 20.00
N LEU A 17 11.32 9.46 19.78
CA LEU A 17 12.21 8.40 19.31
C LEU A 17 12.28 7.20 20.25
N LYS A 18 12.24 7.43 21.57
CA LYS A 18 12.18 6.35 22.58
C LYS A 18 10.94 5.47 22.46
N LYS A 19 9.91 5.89 21.70
CA LYS A 19 8.66 5.13 21.52
C LYS A 19 8.69 4.20 20.30
N GLU A 20 9.80 4.17 19.55
CA GLU A 20 10.05 3.28 18.41
C GLU A 20 8.95 3.27 17.32
N ILE A 21 8.43 4.45 17.00
CA ILE A 21 7.34 4.59 16.03
C ILE A 21 7.89 4.58 14.60
N TYR A 22 7.63 3.51 13.85
CA TYR A 22 8.06 3.39 12.46
C TYR A 22 6.99 3.85 11.46
N ALA A 23 5.73 3.92 11.87
CA ALA A 23 4.61 4.32 11.02
C ALA A 23 4.62 5.84 10.83
N VAL A 24 4.95 6.31 9.62
CA VAL A 24 5.09 7.76 9.36
C VAL A 24 3.77 8.51 9.53
N GLU A 25 2.64 7.85 9.24
CA GLU A 25 1.31 8.42 9.39
C GLU A 25 1.03 8.77 10.86
N LEU A 26 1.42 7.89 11.77
CA LEU A 26 1.26 8.10 13.21
C LEU A 26 2.34 9.03 13.77
N LEU A 27 3.57 8.91 13.29
CA LEU A 27 4.69 9.71 13.75
C LEU A 27 4.48 11.21 13.49
N GLY A 28 3.93 11.56 12.32
CA GLY A 28 3.55 12.94 12.03
C GLY A 28 2.46 13.46 12.96
N GLU A 29 1.41 12.68 13.20
CA GLU A 29 0.30 13.07 14.08
C GLU A 29 0.73 13.26 15.54
N ILE A 30 1.56 12.34 16.06
CA ILE A 30 2.10 12.46 17.42
C ILE A 30 3.04 13.66 17.53
N TYR A 31 3.91 13.87 16.55
CA TYR A 31 4.79 15.03 16.54
C TYR A 31 4.00 16.34 16.53
N ASP A 32 3.02 16.47 15.63
CA ASP A 32 2.17 17.66 15.55
C ASP A 32 1.35 17.86 16.84
N HIS A 33 0.91 16.78 17.48
CA HIS A 33 0.21 16.84 18.77
C HIS A 33 1.11 17.35 19.90
N TYR A 34 2.35 16.86 19.99
CA TYR A 34 3.34 17.33 20.96
C TYR A 34 3.62 18.83 20.76
N LEU A 35 3.90 19.24 19.52
CA LEU A 35 4.15 20.64 19.20
C LEU A 35 2.96 21.52 19.58
N SER A 36 1.77 21.17 19.11
CA SER A 36 0.55 21.96 19.35
C SER A 36 0.24 22.07 20.85
N HIS A 37 0.47 21.01 21.63
CA HIS A 37 0.28 21.04 23.09
C HIS A 37 1.29 21.97 23.76
N LEU A 38 2.58 21.80 23.48
CA LEU A 38 3.67 22.52 24.16
C LEU A 38 3.78 23.99 23.72
N GLU A 39 3.36 24.34 22.50
CA GLU A 39 3.31 25.73 21.99
C GLU A 39 2.16 26.56 22.60
N ASN A 40 1.18 25.90 23.20
CA ASN A 40 0.06 26.54 23.90
C ASN A 40 0.36 26.86 25.37
N LEU A 41 1.51 26.43 25.87
CA LEU A 41 1.87 26.53 27.28
C LEU A 41 3.04 27.51 27.48
N PRO A 42 3.15 28.13 28.67
CA PRO A 42 4.32 28.89 29.06
C PRO A 42 5.60 28.04 29.03
N GLU A 43 6.73 28.67 28.72
CA GLU A 43 8.04 28.00 28.67
C GLU A 43 8.42 27.30 29.97
N GLU A 44 8.06 27.90 31.11
CA GLU A 44 8.29 27.38 32.46
C GLU A 44 7.65 25.99 32.70
N LYS A 45 6.61 25.65 31.94
CA LYS A 45 5.90 24.37 32.06
C LYS A 45 6.35 23.31 31.07
N PHE A 46 7.33 23.62 30.21
CA PHE A 46 7.72 22.75 29.11
C PHE A 46 8.12 21.35 29.58
N ASP A 47 9.02 21.25 30.56
CA ASP A 47 9.55 19.96 31.03
C ASP A 47 8.47 19.12 31.73
N GLU A 48 7.67 19.74 32.59
CA GLU A 48 6.54 19.08 33.29
C GLU A 48 5.53 18.51 32.28
N GLU A 49 5.18 19.29 31.27
CA GLU A 49 4.17 18.92 30.28
C GLU A 49 4.72 17.91 29.26
N LEU A 50 6.02 17.98 28.93
CA LEU A 50 6.68 16.97 28.12
C LEU A 50 6.71 15.62 28.84
N GLU A 51 6.99 15.60 30.15
CA GLU A 51 6.93 14.38 30.96
C GLU A 51 5.50 13.83 31.05
N ALA A 52 4.50 14.69 31.25
CA ALA A 52 3.10 14.29 31.26
C ALA A 52 2.66 13.68 29.91
N LEU A 53 3.10 14.26 28.79
CA LEU A 53 2.91 13.68 27.46
C LEU A 53 3.61 12.32 27.34
N ASP A 54 4.82 12.17 27.87
CA ASP A 54 5.55 10.92 27.83
C ASP A 54 4.91 9.79 28.63
N GLN A 55 4.26 10.11 29.75
CA GLN A 55 3.46 9.18 30.53
C GLN A 55 2.17 8.77 29.81
N LYS A 56 1.59 9.66 29.00
CA LYS A 56 0.43 9.34 28.15
C LYS A 56 0.82 8.50 26.95
N TRP A 57 1.86 8.91 26.23
CA TRP A 57 2.39 8.26 25.04
C TRP A 57 3.50 7.29 25.41
N THR A 58 3.17 6.29 26.21
CA THR A 58 4.13 5.23 26.57
C THR A 58 4.51 4.39 25.35
N TYR A 59 5.68 3.73 25.41
CA TYR A 59 6.11 2.78 24.39
C TYR A 59 5.02 1.72 24.09
N ALA A 60 4.44 1.13 25.15
CA ALA A 60 3.41 0.11 25.01
C ALA A 60 2.14 0.66 24.32
N TYR A 61 1.71 1.87 24.68
CA TYR A 61 0.57 2.53 24.05
C TYR A 61 0.85 2.81 22.56
N CYS A 62 2.03 3.37 22.25
CA CYS A 62 2.45 3.65 20.87
C CYS A 62 2.53 2.37 20.01
N HIS A 63 3.02 1.26 20.54
CA HIS A 63 3.02 -0.02 19.82
C HIS A 63 1.61 -0.58 19.60
N LYS A 64 0.72 -0.44 20.59
CA LYS A 64 -0.68 -0.84 20.46
C LYS A 64 -1.37 -0.08 19.33
N ILE A 65 -1.29 1.25 19.33
CA ILE A 65 -1.92 2.08 18.30
C ILE A 65 -1.28 1.87 16.91
N GLN A 66 0.03 1.61 16.81
CA GLN A 66 0.68 1.23 15.55
C GLN A 66 0.12 -0.10 15.00
N SER A 67 -0.05 -1.10 15.86
CA SER A 67 -0.66 -2.39 15.50
C SER A 67 -2.13 -2.21 15.06
N GLU A 68 -2.91 -1.38 15.77
CA GLU A 68 -4.28 -1.07 15.40
C GLU A 68 -4.35 -0.33 14.05
N LEU A 69 -3.47 0.65 13.82
CA LEU A 69 -3.34 1.34 12.54
C LEU A 69 -3.06 0.36 11.40
N ASN A 70 -2.11 -0.56 11.56
CA ASN A 70 -1.82 -1.60 10.57
C ASN A 70 -3.07 -2.44 10.25
N LYS A 71 -3.74 -2.96 11.29
CA LYS A 71 -4.95 -3.78 11.12
C LYS A 71 -6.07 -3.02 10.43
N ASN A 72 -6.28 -1.75 10.81
CA ASN A 72 -7.31 -0.90 10.25
C ASN A 72 -7.03 -0.56 8.79
N ILE A 73 -5.79 -0.21 8.44
CA ILE A 73 -5.37 0.03 7.06
C ILE A 73 -5.58 -1.22 6.21
N GLN A 74 -5.12 -2.38 6.69
CA GLN A 74 -5.25 -3.65 5.97
C GLN A 74 -6.72 -3.99 5.72
N LYS A 75 -7.56 -3.92 6.76
CA LYS A 75 -9.00 -4.19 6.66
C LYS A 75 -9.68 -3.22 5.70
N SER A 76 -9.33 -1.94 5.77
CA SER A 76 -9.89 -0.85 4.95
C SER A 76 -9.52 -0.98 3.47
N ILE A 77 -8.27 -1.33 3.15
CA ILE A 77 -7.83 -1.59 1.77
C ILE A 77 -8.61 -2.79 1.21
N ARG A 78 -8.63 -3.90 1.95
CA ARG A 78 -9.31 -5.14 1.52
C ARG A 78 -10.81 -4.93 1.33
N SER A 79 -11.49 -4.28 2.28
CA SER A 79 -12.92 -4.04 2.17
C SER A 79 -13.27 -3.13 0.99
N THR A 80 -12.48 -2.07 0.78
CA THR A 80 -12.67 -1.14 -0.34
C THR A 80 -12.47 -1.85 -1.67
N GLN A 81 -11.38 -2.61 -1.81
CA GLN A 81 -11.09 -3.33 -3.04
C GLN A 81 -12.17 -4.39 -3.34
N TRP A 82 -12.61 -5.13 -2.33
CA TRP A 82 -13.65 -6.15 -2.50
C TRP A 82 -15.00 -5.54 -2.94
N THR A 83 -15.37 -4.40 -2.36
CA THR A 83 -16.55 -3.65 -2.80
C THR A 83 -16.43 -3.19 -4.26
N LEU A 84 -15.25 -2.72 -4.68
CA LEU A 84 -15.00 -2.33 -6.06
C LEU A 84 -15.07 -3.51 -7.03
N ILE A 85 -14.48 -4.65 -6.66
CA ILE A 85 -14.55 -5.90 -7.46
C ILE A 85 -16.00 -6.31 -7.64
N LYS A 86 -16.80 -6.36 -6.57
CA LYS A 86 -18.23 -6.66 -6.64
C LYS A 86 -18.97 -5.70 -7.58
N SER A 87 -18.60 -4.42 -7.57
CA SER A 87 -19.23 -3.44 -8.46
C SER A 87 -18.97 -3.69 -9.94
N TYR A 88 -17.90 -4.38 -10.34
CA TYR A 88 -17.70 -4.75 -11.75
C TYR A 88 -18.68 -5.83 -12.24
N PHE A 89 -19.31 -6.55 -11.31
CA PHE A 89 -20.34 -7.55 -11.61
C PHE A 89 -21.77 -7.02 -11.40
N SER A 90 -21.95 -5.72 -11.14
CA SER A 90 -23.27 -5.09 -11.09
C SER A 90 -23.65 -4.48 -12.45
N TRP A 91 -24.95 -4.41 -12.76
CA TRP A 91 -25.43 -3.70 -13.94
C TRP A 91 -25.18 -2.18 -13.82
N PRO A 92 -24.75 -1.47 -14.89
CA PRO A 92 -24.43 -1.93 -16.24
C PRO A 92 -22.97 -2.40 -16.44
N LYS A 93 -22.09 -2.26 -15.43
CA LYS A 93 -20.67 -2.62 -15.50
C LYS A 93 -20.41 -4.08 -15.87
N MET A 94 -21.32 -4.98 -15.51
CA MET A 94 -21.24 -6.40 -15.87
C MET A 94 -21.13 -6.62 -17.38
N ALA A 95 -21.79 -5.80 -18.20
CA ALA A 95 -21.68 -5.89 -19.66
C ALA A 95 -20.23 -5.64 -20.14
N PHE A 96 -19.55 -4.65 -19.55
CA PHE A 96 -18.14 -4.38 -19.82
C PHE A 96 -17.25 -5.54 -19.36
N THR A 97 -17.51 -6.11 -18.19
CA THR A 97 -16.77 -7.25 -17.65
C THR A 97 -16.89 -8.48 -18.55
N LEU A 98 -18.10 -8.78 -19.06
CA LEU A 98 -18.33 -9.87 -20.01
C LEU A 98 -17.65 -9.61 -21.36
N ALA A 99 -17.74 -8.38 -21.87
CA ALA A 99 -17.05 -7.98 -23.09
C ALA A 99 -15.52 -8.16 -22.97
N LEU A 100 -14.94 -7.79 -21.82
CA LEU A 100 -13.52 -7.99 -21.54
C LEU A 100 -13.14 -9.48 -21.59
N VAL A 101 -13.91 -10.36 -20.94
CA VAL A 101 -13.66 -11.81 -20.96
C VAL A 101 -13.77 -12.36 -22.39
N GLY A 102 -14.78 -11.92 -23.16
CA GLY A 102 -14.96 -12.30 -24.55
C GLY A 102 -13.76 -11.90 -25.42
N ILE A 103 -13.29 -10.65 -25.29
CA ILE A 103 -12.11 -10.15 -26.01
C ILE A 103 -10.87 -10.95 -25.62
N LEU A 104 -10.62 -11.18 -24.33
CA LEU A 104 -9.47 -11.97 -23.89
C LEU A 104 -9.51 -13.39 -24.48
N THR A 105 -10.66 -14.03 -24.48
CA THR A 105 -10.84 -15.38 -25.05
C THR A 105 -10.59 -15.41 -26.55
N LEU A 106 -11.11 -14.43 -27.30
CA LEU A 106 -10.87 -14.31 -28.74
C LEU A 106 -9.38 -14.08 -29.04
N LEU A 107 -8.71 -13.23 -28.27
CA LEU A 107 -7.29 -12.96 -28.43
C LEU A 107 -6.44 -14.22 -28.26
N VAL A 108 -6.77 -15.11 -27.32
CA VAL A 108 -6.02 -16.37 -27.18
C VAL A 108 -6.15 -17.26 -28.40
N ASN A 109 -7.32 -17.33 -29.05
CA ASN A 109 -7.51 -18.18 -30.21
C ASN A 109 -6.86 -17.63 -31.49
N ILE A 110 -6.65 -16.32 -31.58
CA ILE A 110 -6.12 -15.65 -32.79
C ILE A 110 -4.61 -15.44 -32.71
N LEU A 111 -4.08 -15.15 -31.52
CA LEU A 111 -2.68 -14.78 -31.34
C LEU A 111 -1.77 -16.00 -31.29
N THR A 112 -0.57 -15.85 -31.85
CA THR A 112 0.52 -16.81 -31.64
C THR A 112 0.91 -16.85 -30.17
N TRP A 113 1.46 -17.98 -29.72
CA TRP A 113 1.96 -18.15 -28.36
C TRP A 113 2.81 -16.99 -27.85
N LYS A 114 3.81 -16.55 -28.65
CA LYS A 114 4.69 -15.44 -28.26
C LYS A 114 3.90 -14.15 -28.02
N MET A 115 2.90 -13.88 -28.85
CA MET A 115 2.04 -12.71 -28.71
C MET A 115 1.09 -12.81 -27.52
N GLN A 116 0.55 -13.99 -27.22
CA GLN A 116 -0.24 -14.23 -26.01
C GLN A 116 0.59 -13.94 -24.76
N VAL A 117 1.84 -14.42 -24.72
CA VAL A 117 2.77 -14.17 -23.60
C VAL A 117 2.98 -12.67 -23.38
N ILE A 118 3.16 -11.90 -24.45
CA ILE A 118 3.37 -10.45 -24.35
C ILE A 118 2.09 -9.74 -23.89
N ILE A 119 0.96 -9.99 -24.55
CA ILE A 119 -0.28 -9.21 -24.36
C ILE A 119 -0.96 -9.57 -23.04
N LEU A 120 -1.11 -10.85 -22.73
CA LEU A 120 -1.87 -11.31 -21.57
C LEU A 120 -1.07 -11.22 -20.27
N PHE A 121 0.26 -11.10 -20.36
CA PHE A 121 1.12 -11.16 -19.18
C PHE A 121 2.09 -9.99 -19.07
N LEU A 122 2.92 -9.73 -20.09
CA LEU A 122 3.91 -8.66 -19.99
C LEU A 122 3.25 -7.30 -19.85
N VAL A 123 2.17 -7.02 -20.59
CA VAL A 123 1.47 -5.73 -20.51
C VAL A 123 0.86 -5.48 -19.12
N PRO A 124 0.04 -6.37 -18.53
CA PRO A 124 -0.44 -6.19 -17.16
C PRO A 124 0.68 -6.13 -16.11
N LEU A 125 1.76 -6.89 -16.30
CA LEU A 125 2.92 -6.86 -15.40
C LEU A 125 3.62 -5.49 -15.43
N VAL A 126 3.92 -4.97 -16.63
CA VAL A 126 4.55 -3.65 -16.80
C VAL A 126 3.66 -2.56 -16.18
N TYR A 127 2.35 -2.65 -16.36
CA TYR A 127 1.40 -1.75 -15.70
C TYR A 127 1.50 -1.83 -14.17
N LEU A 128 1.46 -3.04 -13.59
CA LEU A 128 1.53 -3.23 -12.13
C LEU A 128 2.85 -2.74 -11.54
N VAL A 129 3.98 -3.03 -12.19
CA VAL A 129 5.30 -2.56 -11.76
C VAL A 129 5.38 -1.04 -11.87
N GLY A 130 4.95 -0.46 -12.99
CA GLY A 130 4.89 1.00 -13.16
C GLY A 130 4.02 1.66 -12.09
N PHE A 131 2.86 1.08 -11.78
CA PHE A 131 1.98 1.57 -10.74
C PHE A 131 2.60 1.45 -9.34
N MET A 132 3.27 0.33 -9.02
CA MET A 132 4.01 0.15 -7.77
C MET A 132 5.09 1.22 -7.59
N LEU A 133 5.89 1.47 -8.63
CA LEU A 133 6.93 2.49 -8.63
C LEU A 133 6.34 3.88 -8.43
N TYR A 134 5.22 4.18 -9.11
CA TYR A 134 4.51 5.44 -8.96
C TYR A 134 3.99 5.66 -7.53
N ILE A 135 3.35 4.66 -6.91
CA ILE A 135 2.89 4.74 -5.52
C ILE A 135 4.05 4.97 -4.57
N THR A 136 5.13 4.21 -4.75
CA THR A 136 6.34 4.31 -3.92
C THR A 136 6.95 5.70 -4.03
N TYR A 137 7.08 6.22 -5.24
CA TYR A 137 7.60 7.57 -5.50
C TYR A 137 6.72 8.64 -4.84
N ARG A 138 5.40 8.59 -5.03
CA ARG A 138 4.46 9.55 -4.46
C ARG A 138 4.48 9.51 -2.93
N SER A 139 4.47 8.32 -2.34
CA SER A 139 4.55 8.13 -0.88
C SER A 139 5.86 8.69 -0.33
N ARG A 140 7.00 8.40 -0.97
CA ARG A 140 8.31 8.96 -0.55
C ARG A 140 8.34 10.48 -0.63
N LYS A 141 7.76 11.08 -1.69
CA LYS A 141 7.72 12.54 -1.85
C LYS A 141 6.93 13.20 -0.71
N LYS A 142 5.76 12.66 -0.37
CA LYS A 142 4.88 13.23 0.66
C LYS A 142 5.39 12.99 2.09
N THR A 143 6.02 11.85 2.33
CA THR A 143 6.58 11.50 3.65
C THR A 143 7.98 12.05 3.88
N LYS A 144 8.54 12.81 2.91
CA LYS A 144 9.92 13.30 2.94
C LYS A 144 10.21 14.10 4.21
N ALA A 145 9.34 15.03 4.59
CA ALA A 145 9.57 15.93 5.74
C ALA A 145 9.74 15.15 7.06
N ILE A 146 8.77 14.29 7.40
CA ILE A 146 8.86 13.45 8.60
C ILE A 146 10.04 12.48 8.51
N ARG A 147 10.30 11.87 7.35
CA ARG A 147 11.46 10.99 7.18
C ARG A 147 12.80 11.70 7.31
N THR A 148 12.90 12.98 6.93
CA THR A 148 14.12 13.76 7.14
C THR A 148 14.28 14.17 8.60
N LEU A 149 13.18 14.51 9.29
CA LEU A 149 13.20 14.87 10.71
C LEU A 149 13.69 13.70 11.58
N PHE A 150 13.23 12.49 11.30
CA PHE A 150 13.55 11.30 12.09
C PHE A 150 14.56 10.35 11.41
N GLY A 151 15.15 10.72 10.26
CA GLY A 151 15.93 9.81 9.42
C GLY A 151 17.28 9.38 10.00
N ASN A 152 17.89 10.22 10.85
CA ASN A 152 19.19 9.94 11.49
C ASN A 152 19.06 9.19 12.82
N SER A 153 17.84 8.80 13.21
CA SER A 153 17.56 8.25 14.54
C SER A 153 17.79 6.74 14.69
N GLY A 154 18.18 6.04 13.61
CA GLY A 154 18.25 4.58 13.57
C GLY A 154 16.91 3.87 13.33
N ILE A 155 15.76 4.56 13.46
CA ILE A 155 14.44 3.99 13.18
C ILE A 155 14.11 4.13 11.69
N ARG A 156 13.78 3.01 11.04
CA ARG A 156 13.38 3.00 9.62
C ARG A 156 11.91 3.41 9.46
N VAL A 157 11.67 4.72 9.43
CA VAL A 157 10.33 5.30 9.19
C VAL A 157 9.82 4.96 7.78
N ARG A 158 8.61 4.41 7.72
CA ARG A 158 7.94 3.96 6.48
C ARG A 158 6.45 4.29 6.50
N SER A 159 5.87 4.48 5.32
CA SER A 159 4.41 4.55 5.17
C SER A 159 3.81 3.16 5.27
N VAL A 160 3.02 2.96 6.32
CA VAL A 160 2.25 1.72 6.52
C VAL A 160 1.27 1.53 5.39
N PHE A 161 0.58 2.60 4.99
CA PHE A 161 -0.40 2.56 3.91
C PHE A 161 0.24 2.11 2.60
N SER A 162 1.32 2.78 2.18
CA SER A 162 2.01 2.43 0.94
C SER A 162 2.54 1.00 0.97
N ASN A 163 3.11 0.55 2.09
CA ASN A 163 3.71 -0.78 2.20
C ASN A 163 2.66 -1.91 2.10
N HIS A 164 1.53 -1.77 2.80
CA HIS A 164 0.43 -2.72 2.66
C HIS A 164 -0.15 -2.68 1.25
N PHE A 165 -0.33 -1.48 0.70
CA PHE A 165 -0.89 -1.35 -0.64
C PHE A 165 -0.01 -1.98 -1.71
N THR A 166 1.32 -1.77 -1.67
CA THR A 166 2.24 -2.43 -2.61
C THR A 166 2.27 -3.95 -2.43
N SER A 167 2.19 -4.43 -1.19
CA SER A 167 2.12 -5.89 -0.92
C SER A 167 0.86 -6.52 -1.50
N TYR A 168 -0.27 -5.81 -1.41
CA TYR A 168 -1.51 -6.25 -2.06
C TYR A 168 -1.42 -6.20 -3.58
N LEU A 169 -0.74 -5.19 -4.14
CA LEU A 169 -0.57 -5.03 -5.58
C LEU A 169 0.26 -6.16 -6.20
N THR A 170 1.26 -6.69 -5.49
CA THR A 170 2.15 -7.76 -6.00
C THR A 170 1.56 -9.16 -5.88
N LEU A 171 0.48 -9.36 -5.12
CA LEU A 171 -0.08 -10.70 -4.87
C LEU A 171 -0.47 -11.47 -6.15
N PRO A 172 -1.16 -10.87 -7.14
CA PRO A 172 -1.43 -11.57 -8.40
C PRO A 172 -0.16 -11.93 -9.17
N LEU A 173 0.91 -11.14 -9.04
CA LEU A 173 2.19 -11.43 -9.68
C LEU A 173 2.85 -12.66 -9.06
N HIS A 174 2.83 -12.77 -7.72
CA HIS A 174 3.33 -13.95 -7.04
C HIS A 174 2.50 -15.19 -7.37
N PHE A 175 1.17 -15.05 -7.34
CA PHE A 175 0.26 -16.14 -7.74
C PHE A 175 0.57 -16.61 -9.16
N TYR A 176 0.68 -15.68 -10.11
CA TYR A 176 1.01 -16.00 -11.50
C TYR A 176 2.35 -16.75 -11.65
N ASN A 177 3.41 -16.25 -11.00
CA ASN A 177 4.72 -16.87 -11.09
C ASN A 177 4.72 -18.30 -10.52
N VAL A 178 4.01 -18.52 -9.40
CA VAL A 178 3.95 -19.84 -8.74
C VAL A 178 3.09 -20.82 -9.52
N PHE A 179 1.95 -20.41 -10.06
CA PHE A 179 0.99 -21.33 -10.68
C PHE A 179 1.17 -21.54 -12.18
N LEU A 180 1.81 -20.61 -12.90
CA LEU A 180 1.99 -20.72 -14.36
C LEU A 180 3.45 -20.76 -14.80
N ASN A 181 4.31 -19.91 -14.25
CA ASN A 181 5.73 -19.91 -14.67
C ASN A 181 6.53 -21.05 -14.02
N LEU A 182 6.32 -21.31 -12.73
CA LEU A 182 7.07 -22.35 -12.02
C LEU A 182 6.84 -23.75 -12.64
N PRO A 183 5.60 -24.19 -12.93
CA PRO A 183 5.38 -25.49 -13.58
C PRO A 183 6.03 -25.57 -14.97
N ARG A 184 6.06 -24.46 -15.72
CA ARG A 184 6.73 -24.39 -17.03
C ARG A 184 8.25 -24.52 -16.92
N VAL A 185 8.88 -23.92 -15.92
CA VAL A 185 10.32 -24.06 -15.67
C VAL A 185 10.67 -25.53 -15.38
N PHE A 186 9.79 -26.26 -14.71
CA PHE A 186 9.93 -27.69 -14.44
C PHE A 186 9.42 -28.60 -15.58
N GLY A 187 8.94 -28.03 -16.69
CA GLY A 187 8.40 -28.79 -17.83
C GLY A 187 7.08 -29.53 -17.56
N LEU A 188 6.38 -29.19 -16.47
CA LEU A 188 5.09 -29.77 -16.09
C LEU A 188 3.94 -29.29 -16.99
N ASP A 189 4.14 -28.22 -17.73
CA ASP A 189 3.18 -27.71 -18.72
C ASP A 189 2.92 -28.71 -19.85
N LYS A 190 3.90 -29.54 -20.19
CA LYS A 190 3.74 -30.63 -21.18
C LYS A 190 2.77 -31.73 -20.73
N LEU A 191 2.46 -31.81 -19.45
CA LEU A 191 1.50 -32.76 -18.89
C LEU A 191 0.07 -32.25 -18.97
N VAL A 192 -0.12 -30.97 -19.31
CA VAL A 192 -1.42 -30.31 -19.32
C VAL A 192 -1.81 -29.99 -20.77
N PRO A 193 -3.01 -30.40 -21.23
CA PRO A 193 -3.51 -30.02 -22.55
C PRO A 193 -3.52 -28.51 -22.80
N ASP A 194 -3.15 -28.09 -24.00
CA ASP A 194 -3.03 -26.67 -24.40
C ASP A 194 -4.31 -25.86 -24.15
N TYR A 195 -5.49 -26.46 -24.35
CA TYR A 195 -6.76 -25.77 -24.11
C TYR A 195 -6.95 -25.40 -22.63
N LEU A 196 -6.48 -26.24 -21.68
CA LEU A 196 -6.53 -25.91 -20.25
C LEU A 196 -5.55 -24.78 -19.93
N VAL A 197 -4.35 -24.81 -20.51
CA VAL A 197 -3.36 -23.74 -20.36
C VAL A 197 -3.93 -22.41 -20.89
N ASN A 198 -4.65 -22.43 -22.00
CA ASN A 198 -5.32 -21.27 -22.57
C ASN A 198 -6.42 -20.73 -21.65
N TYR A 199 -7.30 -21.58 -21.13
CA TYR A 199 -8.33 -21.16 -20.17
C TYR A 199 -7.72 -20.56 -18.90
N LEU A 200 -6.71 -21.21 -18.33
CA LEU A 200 -5.99 -20.69 -17.16
C LEU A 200 -5.33 -19.34 -17.45
N SER A 201 -4.76 -19.18 -18.65
CA SER A 201 -4.14 -17.92 -19.08
C SER A 201 -5.16 -16.79 -19.15
N VAL A 202 -6.34 -17.03 -19.75
CA VAL A 202 -7.45 -16.06 -19.79
C VAL A 202 -7.91 -15.72 -18.38
N THR A 203 -8.16 -16.72 -17.54
CA THR A 203 -8.63 -16.51 -16.16
C THR A 203 -7.62 -15.72 -15.33
N CYS A 204 -6.33 -16.07 -15.39
CA CYS A 204 -5.28 -15.34 -14.68
C CYS A 204 -5.14 -13.91 -15.19
N CYS A 205 -5.13 -13.69 -16.51
CA CYS A 205 -5.10 -12.34 -17.09
C CYS A 205 -6.30 -11.52 -16.61
N PHE A 206 -7.50 -12.08 -16.65
CA PHE A 206 -8.71 -11.42 -16.18
C PHE A 206 -8.63 -11.04 -14.69
N ILE A 207 -8.18 -11.95 -13.83
CA ILE A 207 -7.97 -11.69 -12.41
C ILE A 207 -6.95 -10.56 -12.21
N VAL A 208 -5.83 -10.59 -12.93
CA VAL A 208 -4.80 -9.55 -12.86
C VAL A 208 -5.36 -8.20 -13.30
N VAL A 209 -6.12 -8.13 -14.39
CA VAL A 209 -6.73 -6.89 -14.88
C VAL A 209 -7.75 -6.34 -13.88
N ILE A 210 -8.67 -7.16 -13.38
CA ILE A 210 -9.64 -6.72 -12.35
C ILE A 210 -8.92 -6.29 -11.07
N HIS A 211 -7.92 -7.04 -10.63
CA HIS A 211 -7.13 -6.66 -9.46
C HIS A 211 -6.41 -5.33 -9.67
N SER A 212 -5.85 -5.11 -10.86
CA SER A 212 -5.15 -3.88 -11.23
C SER A 212 -6.08 -2.67 -11.22
N LEU A 213 -7.24 -2.78 -11.88
CA LEU A 213 -8.25 -1.72 -11.95
C LEU A 213 -8.83 -1.41 -10.56
N SER A 214 -9.25 -2.45 -9.82
CA SER A 214 -9.77 -2.28 -8.45
C SER A 214 -8.73 -1.71 -7.49
N SER A 215 -7.46 -2.10 -7.62
CA SER A 215 -6.36 -1.52 -6.84
C SER A 215 -6.18 -0.05 -7.18
N TYR A 216 -6.14 0.32 -8.46
CA TYR A 216 -6.02 1.72 -8.87
C TYR A 216 -7.15 2.59 -8.31
N GLU A 217 -8.39 2.13 -8.42
CA GLU A 217 -9.55 2.83 -7.85
C GLU A 217 -9.49 2.90 -6.32
N ALA A 218 -9.15 1.81 -5.64
CA ALA A 218 -9.00 1.79 -4.18
C ALA A 218 -7.92 2.77 -3.71
N TRP A 219 -6.77 2.80 -4.40
CA TRP A 219 -5.70 3.75 -4.12
C TRP A 219 -6.15 5.19 -4.36
N LYS A 220 -6.88 5.46 -5.46
CA LYS A 220 -7.41 6.80 -5.75
C LYS A 220 -8.38 7.28 -4.67
N LEU A 221 -9.22 6.41 -4.13
CA LEU A 221 -10.14 6.72 -3.03
C LEU A 221 -9.39 6.95 -1.71
N LYS A 222 -8.42 6.08 -1.38
CA LYS A 222 -7.70 6.14 -0.10
C LYS A 222 -6.60 7.19 -0.06
N SER A 223 -5.92 7.46 -1.17
CA SER A 223 -4.90 8.52 -1.25
C SER A 223 -5.47 9.95 -1.17
N LYS A 224 -6.79 10.11 -1.22
CA LYS A 224 -7.47 11.38 -0.93
C LYS A 224 -7.79 11.57 0.55
N SER A 225 -7.95 10.47 1.29
CA SER A 225 -8.41 10.47 2.69
C SER A 225 -7.32 10.16 3.69
N ALA A 226 -6.28 9.44 3.27
CA ALA A 226 -5.08 9.28 4.06
C ALA A 226 -4.29 10.60 4.05
N PHE A 227 -3.71 10.97 5.19
CA PHE A 227 -2.59 11.92 5.29
C PHE A 227 -1.33 11.31 4.61
N VAL A 228 -1.47 10.97 3.32
CA VAL A 228 -0.51 10.34 2.40
C VAL A 228 -0.84 10.83 0.99
#